data_AF-A0A1H4RWM7-F1
#
_entry.id   AF-A0A1H4RWM7-F1
#
_cell.length_a   1.000
_cell.length_b   1.000
_cell.length_c   1.000
_cell.angle_alpha   90.00
_cell.angle_beta   90.00
_cell.angle_gamma   90.00
#
_symmetry.space_group_name_H-M   'P 1'
#
loop_
_entity.id
_entity.type
_entity.pdbx_description
1 polymer ?
#
loop_
_entity_poly.entity_id
_entity_poly.type
_entity_poly.pdbx_seq_one_letter_code
_entity_poly.pdbx_strand_id
1 'polypeptide(L)'
;MSNAVAKICAELGVEICKPNEHQAVPGKTTAKATLERIYRDHGEGHLILVLRTITETENAYIRMDAFILHAISDLIAAHPEWSNTGLRWLEVFDKIDLAEMQAHAKFNRNVVSQRSAIATMLYQELSRAFEEDTGPQTPEEGGMPIDNDLLYGTRAIANYLELPVQKCRDLINLAGIPTFTMPGSTTRCARKSSLNATWQKYEQAAQPRAVAG
;
A
#
# COMPACT_ATOMS: atom_id res chain seq x y z
N MET A 1 32.23 6.02 -4.90
CA MET A 1 31.22 5.02 -5.23
C MET A 1 31.80 3.70 -4.86
N SER A 2 31.24 3.06 -3.84
CA SER A 2 31.56 1.69 -3.50
C SER A 2 31.30 0.76 -4.70
N ASN A 3 32.06 -0.34 -4.77
CA ASN A 3 31.90 -1.32 -5.84
C ASN A 3 30.49 -1.94 -5.85
N ALA A 4 29.88 -2.10 -4.67
CA ALA A 4 28.52 -2.59 -4.52
C ALA A 4 27.48 -1.67 -5.19
N VAL A 5 27.52 -0.36 -4.90
CA VAL A 5 26.60 0.61 -5.53
C VAL A 5 26.81 0.68 -7.04
N ALA A 6 28.07 0.62 -7.49
CA ALA A 6 28.40 0.60 -8.92
C ALA A 6 27.78 -0.59 -9.64
N LYS A 7 27.87 -1.78 -9.02
CA LYS A 7 27.31 -3.02 -9.55
C LYS A 7 25.78 -2.96 -9.64
N ILE A 8 25.11 -2.51 -8.58
CA ILE A 8 23.65 -2.33 -8.57
C ILE A 8 23.19 -1.38 -9.68
N CYS A 9 23.87 -0.24 -9.83
CA CYS A 9 23.57 0.71 -10.89
C CYS A 9 23.74 0.07 -12.28
N ALA A 10 24.83 -0.66 -12.51
CA ALA A 10 25.06 -1.33 -13.78
C ALA A 10 24.01 -2.40 -14.10
N GLU A 11 23.59 -3.19 -13.11
CA GLU A 11 22.54 -4.22 -13.27
C GLU A 11 21.17 -3.62 -13.61
N LEU A 12 20.86 -2.45 -13.08
CA LEU A 12 19.60 -1.73 -13.33
C LEU A 12 19.68 -0.75 -14.51
N GLY A 13 20.78 -0.74 -15.27
CA GLY A 13 20.96 0.15 -16.42
C GLY A 13 21.09 1.64 -16.07
N VAL A 14 21.47 1.96 -14.82
CA VAL A 14 21.64 3.33 -14.33
C VAL A 14 23.08 3.80 -14.54
N GLU A 15 23.27 4.79 -15.41
CA GLU A 15 24.57 5.40 -15.69
C GLU A 15 24.79 6.63 -14.80
N ILE A 16 25.98 6.75 -14.20
CA ILE A 16 26.35 7.96 -13.45
C ILE A 16 26.97 8.96 -14.40
N CYS A 17 26.31 10.11 -14.58
CA CYS A 17 26.81 11.23 -15.37
C CYS A 17 28.17 11.70 -14.87
N LYS A 18 29.03 12.08 -15.83
CA LYS A 18 30.27 12.80 -15.53
C LYS A 18 29.94 14.19 -14.97
N PRO A 19 30.82 14.82 -14.17
CA PRO A 19 30.56 16.11 -13.51
C PRO A 19 30.11 17.25 -14.44
N ASN A 20 30.43 17.20 -15.73
CA ASN A 20 30.10 18.23 -16.72
C ASN A 20 29.00 17.79 -17.71
N GLU A 21 28.40 16.63 -17.48
CA GLU A 21 27.32 16.10 -18.31
C GLU A 21 25.99 16.41 -17.62
N HIS A 22 25.34 17.49 -18.08
CA HIS A 22 24.12 18.02 -17.45
C HIS A 22 22.84 17.76 -18.24
N GLN A 23 22.94 17.10 -19.41
CA GLN A 23 21.77 16.73 -20.19
C GLN A 23 20.94 15.69 -19.42
N ALA A 24 19.64 15.93 -19.35
CA ALA A 24 18.67 14.98 -18.85
C ALA A 24 18.54 13.86 -19.88
N VAL A 25 19.32 12.81 -19.72
CA VAL A 25 19.24 11.60 -20.53
C VAL A 25 18.59 10.51 -19.66
N PRO A 26 17.62 9.75 -20.18
CA PRO A 26 17.02 8.59 -19.51
C PRO A 26 18.07 7.65 -18.92
N GLY A 27 17.78 7.09 -17.75
CA GLY A 27 18.69 6.16 -17.07
C GLY A 27 20.00 6.79 -16.58
N LYS A 28 20.15 8.12 -16.63
CA LYS A 28 21.33 8.80 -16.10
C LYS A 28 21.08 9.55 -14.81
N THR A 29 22.05 9.51 -13.90
CA THR A 29 22.00 10.23 -12.63
C THR A 29 23.28 10.99 -12.33
N THR A 30 23.13 12.17 -11.72
CA THR A 30 24.26 12.94 -11.14
C THR A 30 24.39 12.68 -9.63
N ALA A 31 23.47 11.92 -9.05
CA ALA A 31 23.26 11.80 -7.61
C ALA A 31 24.11 10.70 -6.94
N LYS A 32 25.38 10.57 -7.36
CA LYS A 32 26.32 9.56 -6.86
C LYS A 32 26.40 9.51 -5.33
N ALA A 33 26.50 10.67 -4.69
CA ALA A 33 26.60 10.77 -3.23
C ALA A 33 25.30 10.32 -2.52
N THR A 34 24.16 10.58 -3.15
CA THR A 34 22.85 10.14 -2.64
C THR A 34 22.70 8.64 -2.70
N LEU A 35 23.12 7.99 -3.79
CA LEU A 35 23.08 6.54 -3.90
C LEU A 35 23.94 5.85 -2.84
N GLU A 36 25.15 6.34 -2.62
CA GLU A 36 26.03 5.83 -1.54
C GLU A 36 25.42 6.03 -0.15
N ARG A 37 24.76 7.17 0.06
CA ARG A 37 24.08 7.46 1.31
C ARG A 37 22.92 6.51 1.55
N ILE A 38 22.04 6.32 0.57
CA ILE A 38 20.90 5.40 0.68
C ILE A 38 21.39 3.97 0.93
N TYR A 39 22.40 3.51 0.19
CA TYR A 39 23.00 2.20 0.38
C TYR A 39 23.55 2.01 1.80
N ARG A 40 24.30 2.98 2.30
CA ARG A 40 24.89 2.90 3.64
C ARG A 40 23.82 2.93 4.73
N ASP A 41 22.81 3.77 4.57
CA ASP A 41 21.81 4.03 5.61
C ASP A 41 20.73 2.91 5.66
N HIS A 42 20.40 2.26 4.53
CA HIS A 42 19.32 1.27 4.44
C HIS A 42 19.71 -0.10 3.84
N GLY A 43 20.91 -0.23 3.26
CA GLY A 43 21.39 -1.45 2.66
C GLY A 43 21.01 -1.67 1.19
N GLU A 44 21.42 -2.82 0.67
CA GLU A 44 21.33 -3.20 -0.74
C GLU A 44 19.90 -3.31 -1.25
N GLY A 45 19.06 -4.09 -0.57
CA GLY A 45 17.67 -4.34 -1.00
C GLY A 45 16.85 -3.05 -1.11
N HIS A 46 17.07 -2.11 -0.19
CA HIS A 46 16.41 -0.80 -0.21
C HIS A 46 16.84 0.04 -1.41
N LEU A 47 18.16 0.10 -1.68
CA LEU A 47 18.65 0.82 -2.85
C LEU A 47 18.11 0.23 -4.16
N ILE A 48 18.08 -1.10 -4.28
CA ILE A 48 17.53 -1.79 -5.46
C ILE A 48 16.07 -1.40 -5.66
N LEU A 49 15.26 -1.42 -4.60
CA LEU A 49 13.85 -1.06 -4.68
C LEU A 49 13.64 0.41 -5.09
N VAL A 50 14.41 1.34 -4.52
CA VAL A 50 14.36 2.77 -4.91
C VAL A 50 14.66 2.93 -6.40
N LEU A 51 15.71 2.28 -6.90
CA LEU A 51 16.10 2.40 -8.31
C LEU A 51 15.08 1.75 -9.24
N ARG A 52 14.60 0.54 -8.91
CA ARG A 52 13.56 -0.16 -9.68
C ARG A 52 12.27 0.63 -9.78
N THR A 53 11.88 1.33 -8.71
CA THR A 53 10.69 2.20 -8.71
C THR A 53 10.73 3.22 -9.85
N ILE A 54 11.92 3.70 -10.23
CA ILE A 54 12.06 4.65 -11.34
C ILE A 54 12.32 3.92 -12.66
N THR A 55 13.20 2.91 -12.68
CA THR A 55 13.66 2.28 -13.93
C THR A 55 12.67 1.29 -14.53
N GLU A 56 11.80 0.70 -13.71
CA GLU A 56 10.82 -0.32 -14.13
C GLU A 56 9.40 0.25 -14.26
N THR A 57 9.23 1.57 -14.17
CA THR A 57 7.94 2.26 -14.37
C THR A 57 7.98 3.17 -15.60
N GLU A 58 6.83 3.73 -15.99
CA GLU A 58 6.74 4.72 -17.09
C GLU A 58 7.64 5.96 -16.87
N ASN A 59 8.16 6.13 -15.66
CA ASN A 59 9.10 7.18 -15.27
C ASN A 59 10.58 6.90 -15.62
N ALA A 60 10.90 5.80 -16.31
CA ALA A 60 12.30 5.46 -16.66
C ALA A 60 13.06 6.56 -17.43
N TYR A 61 12.33 7.48 -18.07
CA TYR A 61 12.88 8.57 -18.87
C TYR A 61 13.18 9.85 -18.08
N ILE A 62 12.83 9.91 -16.79
CA ILE A 62 13.09 11.11 -15.98
C ILE A 62 14.58 11.24 -15.65
N ARG A 63 14.99 12.46 -15.32
CA ARG A 63 16.30 12.70 -14.72
C ARG A 63 16.27 12.30 -13.24
N MET A 64 17.03 11.26 -12.91
CA MET A 64 17.24 10.84 -11.52
C MET A 64 18.15 11.84 -10.78
N ASP A 65 17.56 12.69 -9.96
CA ASP A 65 18.29 13.61 -9.09
C ASP A 65 18.28 13.16 -7.61
N ALA A 66 19.03 13.89 -6.78
CA ALA A 66 19.14 13.56 -5.36
C ALA A 66 17.81 13.68 -4.61
N PHE A 67 16.90 14.56 -5.06
CA PHE A 67 15.67 14.86 -4.34
C PHE A 67 14.64 13.76 -4.53
N ILE A 68 14.42 13.31 -5.77
CA ILE A 68 13.48 12.22 -6.05
C ILE A 68 13.94 10.90 -5.43
N LEU A 69 15.25 10.59 -5.51
CA LEU A 69 15.82 9.38 -4.91
C LEU A 69 15.62 9.37 -3.39
N HIS A 70 15.86 10.50 -2.72
CA HIS A 70 15.63 10.60 -1.29
C HIS A 70 14.14 10.54 -0.94
N ALA A 71 13.26 11.21 -1.69
CA ALA A 71 11.83 11.19 -1.42
C ALA A 71 11.24 9.77 -1.50
N ILE A 72 11.58 9.01 -2.54
CA ILE A 72 11.15 7.61 -2.68
C ILE A 72 11.75 6.76 -1.54
N SER A 73 13.04 6.96 -1.23
CA SER A 73 13.71 6.24 -0.14
C SER A 73 13.06 6.48 1.22
N ASP A 74 12.64 7.72 1.50
CA ASP A 74 11.96 8.10 2.73
C ASP A 74 10.59 7.43 2.85
N LEU A 75 9.83 7.39 1.75
CA LEU A 75 8.51 6.78 1.72
C LEU A 75 8.57 5.25 1.90
N ILE A 76 9.53 4.58 1.26
CA ILE A 76 9.77 3.14 1.50
C ILE A 76 10.12 2.88 2.98
N ALA A 77 10.94 3.73 3.57
CA ALA A 77 11.35 3.57 4.97
C ALA A 77 10.21 3.86 5.97
N ALA A 78 9.35 4.85 5.67
CA ALA A 78 8.26 5.26 6.53
C ALA A 78 7.00 4.40 6.37
N HIS A 79 6.74 3.90 5.17
CA HIS A 79 5.53 3.15 4.79
C HIS A 79 5.89 1.82 4.11
N PRO A 80 6.61 0.92 4.82
CA PRO A 80 7.02 -0.36 4.24
C PRO A 80 5.81 -1.21 3.79
N GLU A 81 4.64 -1.03 4.40
CA GLU A 81 3.38 -1.68 4.04
C GLU A 81 2.97 -1.43 2.59
N TRP A 82 3.29 -0.26 2.01
CA TRP A 82 3.01 0.05 0.60
C TRP A 82 4.03 -0.62 -0.31
N SER A 83 5.32 -0.46 -0.01
CA SER A 83 6.38 -1.04 -0.85
C SER A 83 6.43 -2.57 -0.83
N ASN A 84 5.96 -3.19 0.26
CA ASN A 84 5.91 -4.65 0.38
C ASN A 84 4.76 -5.29 -0.41
N THR A 85 3.90 -4.49 -1.06
CA THR A 85 2.84 -5.00 -1.95
C THR A 85 3.37 -5.55 -3.29
N GLY A 86 4.68 -5.44 -3.54
CA GLY A 86 5.31 -6.00 -4.73
C GLY A 86 4.97 -5.22 -5.99
N LEU A 87 4.42 -5.87 -7.02
CA LEU A 87 4.11 -5.23 -8.31
C LEU A 87 3.13 -4.05 -8.17
N ARG A 88 2.21 -4.11 -7.20
CA ARG A 88 1.26 -3.03 -6.96
C ARG A 88 1.95 -1.69 -6.69
N TRP A 89 3.08 -1.69 -5.98
CA TRP A 89 3.88 -0.49 -5.77
C TRP A 89 4.28 0.15 -7.11
N LEU A 90 4.78 -0.64 -8.06
CA LEU A 90 5.19 -0.16 -9.38
C LEU A 90 4.01 0.32 -10.21
N GLU A 91 2.88 -0.40 -10.19
CA GLU A 91 1.64 -0.01 -10.90
C GLU A 91 1.07 1.34 -10.43
N VAL A 92 1.26 1.68 -9.15
CA VAL A 92 0.87 3.00 -8.64
C VAL A 92 1.82 4.06 -9.18
N PHE A 93 3.12 3.81 -9.18
CA PHE A 93 4.11 4.73 -9.74
C PHE A 93 3.97 4.94 -11.25
N ASP A 94 3.48 3.96 -12.01
CA ASP A 94 3.17 4.13 -13.44
C ASP A 94 2.11 5.21 -13.70
N LYS A 95 1.25 5.51 -12.71
CA LYS A 95 0.21 6.53 -12.82
C LYS A 95 0.67 7.91 -12.39
N ILE A 96 1.88 8.02 -11.84
CA ILE A 96 2.43 9.24 -11.27
C ILE A 96 3.44 9.84 -12.26
N ASP A 97 3.26 11.10 -12.64
CA ASP A 97 4.26 11.85 -13.41
C ASP A 97 5.33 12.44 -12.46
N LEU A 98 6.45 11.73 -12.32
CA LEU A 98 7.55 12.19 -11.48
C LEU A 98 8.28 13.42 -12.04
N ALA A 99 8.26 13.61 -13.37
CA ALA A 99 8.91 14.76 -14.00
C ALA A 99 8.14 16.05 -13.68
N GLU A 100 6.81 15.99 -13.73
CA GLU A 100 5.94 17.11 -13.33
C GLU A 100 6.13 17.44 -11.85
N MET A 101 6.18 16.43 -10.97
CA MET A 101 6.45 16.65 -9.53
C MET A 101 7.82 17.33 -9.29
N GLN A 102 8.87 16.87 -9.97
CA GLN A 102 10.19 17.51 -9.89
C GLN A 102 10.15 18.97 -10.38
N ALA A 103 9.41 19.25 -11.46
CA ALA A 103 9.25 20.59 -11.98
C ALA A 103 8.53 21.50 -10.96
N HIS A 104 7.40 21.05 -10.41
CA HIS A 104 6.66 21.78 -9.37
C HIS A 104 7.51 22.06 -8.14
N ALA A 105 8.23 21.04 -7.64
CA ALA A 105 9.13 21.20 -6.51
C ALA A 105 10.24 22.23 -6.80
N LYS A 106 10.82 22.19 -8.00
CA LYS A 106 11.86 23.13 -8.43
C LYS A 106 11.34 24.56 -8.52
N PHE A 107 10.13 24.78 -9.01
CA PHE A 107 9.51 26.11 -9.04
C PHE A 107 9.20 26.64 -7.64
N ASN A 108 8.83 25.76 -6.71
CA ASN A 108 8.50 26.12 -5.33
C ASN A 108 9.68 26.04 -4.33
N ARG A 109 10.91 25.85 -4.82
CA ARG A 109 12.10 25.57 -3.99
C ARG A 109 12.48 26.66 -2.97
N ASN A 110 11.96 27.87 -3.13
CA ASN A 110 12.22 29.00 -2.23
C ASN A 110 11.33 28.98 -0.98
N VAL A 111 10.25 28.18 -1.01
CA VAL A 111 9.28 28.07 0.10
C VAL A 111 9.50 26.78 0.86
N VAL A 112 9.73 25.68 0.15
CA VAL A 112 9.88 24.33 0.70
C VAL A 112 11.05 23.62 0.03
N SER A 113 11.72 22.74 0.78
CA SER A 113 12.79 21.92 0.22
C SER A 113 12.21 21.01 -0.89
N GLN A 114 12.95 20.85 -1.99
CA GLN A 114 12.49 20.02 -3.12
C GLN A 114 12.21 18.58 -2.70
N ARG A 115 13.07 17.98 -1.85
CA ARG A 115 12.84 16.64 -1.29
C ARG A 115 11.51 16.57 -0.53
N SER A 116 11.25 17.51 0.36
CA SER A 116 10.01 17.54 1.14
C SER A 116 8.78 17.74 0.25
N ALA A 117 8.86 18.64 -0.73
CA ALA A 117 7.76 18.87 -1.67
C ALA A 117 7.43 17.61 -2.46
N ILE A 118 8.44 16.95 -3.04
CA ILE A 118 8.26 15.70 -3.79
C ILE A 118 7.71 14.60 -2.87
N ALA A 119 8.26 14.44 -1.67
CA ALA A 119 7.79 13.43 -0.72
C ALA A 119 6.33 13.63 -0.34
N THR A 120 5.89 14.87 -0.13
CA THR A 120 4.48 15.19 0.16
C THR A 120 3.57 14.92 -1.02
N MET A 121 3.95 15.31 -2.24
CA MET A 121 3.15 15.03 -3.44
C MET A 121 3.04 13.52 -3.70
N LEU A 122 4.15 12.80 -3.58
CA LEU A 122 4.16 11.33 -3.66
C LEU A 122 3.28 10.70 -2.57
N TYR A 123 3.38 11.17 -1.33
CA TYR A 123 2.54 10.69 -0.24
C TYR A 123 1.06 10.83 -0.57
N GLN A 124 0.62 11.95 -1.13
CA GLN A 124 -0.79 12.16 -1.49
C GLN A 124 -1.29 11.17 -2.55
N GLU A 125 -0.49 10.91 -3.58
CA GLU A 125 -0.85 9.95 -4.63
C GLU A 125 -0.84 8.51 -4.10
N LEU A 126 0.19 8.15 -3.31
CA LEU A 126 0.30 6.82 -2.71
C LEU A 126 -0.79 6.58 -1.69
N SER A 127 -1.01 7.51 -0.76
CA SER A 127 -2.03 7.39 0.26
C SER A 127 -3.40 7.24 -0.40
N ARG A 128 -3.73 8.04 -1.42
CA ARG A 128 -4.96 7.85 -2.19
C ARG A 128 -5.05 6.44 -2.81
N ALA A 129 -4.01 5.99 -3.50
CA ALA A 129 -4.03 4.71 -4.21
C ALA A 129 -4.08 3.48 -3.29
N PHE A 130 -3.54 3.59 -2.07
CA PHE A 130 -3.54 2.53 -1.07
C PHE A 130 -4.73 2.65 -0.08
N GLU A 131 -5.24 3.85 0.17
CA GLU A 131 -6.44 4.10 1.00
C GLU A 131 -7.75 3.79 0.27
N GLU A 132 -7.85 4.07 -1.04
CA GLU A 132 -9.03 3.71 -1.84
C GLU A 132 -9.27 2.20 -1.88
N ASP A 133 -8.22 1.39 -1.71
CA ASP A 133 -8.29 -0.06 -1.61
C ASP A 133 -8.61 -0.53 -0.17
N THR A 134 -8.32 0.31 0.82
CA THR A 134 -8.75 0.14 2.20
C THR A 134 -9.98 1.00 2.48
N GLY A 135 -11.16 0.60 2.00
CA GLY A 135 -12.43 1.23 2.39
C GLY A 135 -12.50 1.49 3.92
N PRO A 136 -13.28 2.50 4.34
CA PRO A 136 -12.99 3.38 5.49
C PRO A 136 -12.31 2.66 6.66
N GLN A 137 -11.03 2.92 6.83
CA GLN A 137 -10.28 2.49 8.01
C GLN A 137 -10.62 3.41 9.18
N THR A 138 -11.38 2.91 10.15
CA THR A 138 -11.45 3.50 11.49
C THR A 138 -10.05 3.49 12.11
N PRO A 139 -9.60 4.59 12.77
CA PRO A 139 -8.22 4.75 13.18
C PRO A 139 -7.83 3.69 14.22
N GLU A 140 -6.70 3.01 13.97
CA GLU A 140 -6.01 2.16 14.91
C GLU A 140 -5.31 3.02 15.97
N GLU A 141 -5.88 3.12 17.18
CA GLU A 141 -5.15 3.60 18.36
C GLU A 141 -5.08 2.49 19.42
N GLY A 142 -3.87 2.37 20.00
CA GLY A 142 -3.51 1.84 21.32
C GLY A 142 -4.43 0.84 22.03
N GLY A 143 -3.85 -0.31 22.40
CA GLY A 143 -4.59 -1.45 22.95
C GLY A 143 -5.50 -1.17 24.15
N MET A 144 -6.67 -1.81 24.09
CA MET A 144 -7.45 -2.26 25.24
C MET A 144 -8.10 -3.61 24.84
N PRO A 145 -8.20 -4.61 25.73
CA PRO A 145 -8.88 -5.86 25.39
C PRO A 145 -10.33 -5.53 25.04
N ILE A 146 -10.74 -5.76 23.80
CA ILE A 146 -12.13 -5.60 23.40
C ILE A 146 -12.89 -6.79 23.99
N ASP A 147 -13.75 -6.51 24.97
CA ASP A 147 -14.74 -7.47 25.44
C ASP A 147 -15.64 -7.85 24.26
N ASN A 148 -15.68 -9.14 23.93
CA ASN A 148 -16.50 -9.67 22.83
C ASN A 148 -18.01 -9.43 23.02
N ASP A 149 -18.46 -9.01 24.21
CA ASP A 149 -19.82 -8.52 24.42
C ASP A 149 -20.08 -7.15 23.77
N LEU A 150 -19.07 -6.41 23.30
CA LEU A 150 -19.25 -5.06 22.74
C LEU A 150 -19.44 -5.01 21.22
N LEU A 151 -18.90 -5.97 20.45
CA LEU A 151 -18.94 -5.89 18.98
C LEU A 151 -20.22 -6.47 18.35
N TYR A 152 -20.84 -7.47 19.00
CA TYR A 152 -22.13 -8.06 18.58
C TYR A 152 -22.95 -8.59 19.78
N GLY A 153 -22.75 -8.00 20.97
CA GLY A 153 -23.12 -8.56 22.27
C GLY A 153 -24.43 -9.34 22.29
N THR A 154 -24.44 -10.47 22.99
CA THR A 154 -25.63 -11.32 23.16
C THR A 154 -26.86 -10.52 23.60
N ARG A 155 -26.64 -9.36 24.25
CA ARG A 155 -27.66 -8.36 24.60
C ARG A 155 -28.36 -7.68 23.41
N ALA A 156 -27.65 -7.35 22.33
CA ALA A 156 -28.24 -6.75 21.13
C ALA A 156 -29.12 -7.76 20.38
N ILE A 157 -28.67 -9.00 20.28
CA ILE A 157 -29.45 -10.12 19.72
C ILE A 157 -30.65 -10.42 20.62
N ALA A 158 -30.47 -10.43 21.94
CA ALA A 158 -31.53 -10.61 22.91
C ALA A 158 -32.60 -9.52 22.83
N ASN A 159 -32.21 -8.25 22.68
CA ASN A 159 -33.14 -7.15 22.49
C ASN A 159 -33.87 -7.23 21.15
N TYR A 160 -33.17 -7.58 20.06
CA TYR A 160 -33.78 -7.72 18.72
C TYR A 160 -34.78 -8.88 18.64
N LEU A 161 -34.49 -9.99 19.33
CA LEU A 161 -35.34 -11.17 19.36
C LEU A 161 -36.34 -11.17 20.54
N GLU A 162 -36.31 -10.15 21.40
CA GLU A 162 -37.08 -10.05 22.65
C GLU A 162 -36.94 -11.28 23.58
N LEU A 163 -35.73 -11.83 23.68
CA LEU A 163 -35.43 -13.01 24.49
C LEU A 163 -34.50 -12.68 25.66
N PRO A 164 -34.53 -13.45 26.76
CA PRO A 164 -33.53 -13.33 27.82
C PRO A 164 -32.13 -13.66 27.28
N VAL A 165 -31.13 -12.85 27.66
CA VAL A 165 -29.73 -12.95 27.20
C VAL A 165 -29.17 -14.37 27.33
N GLN A 166 -29.48 -15.06 28.43
CA GLN A 166 -29.01 -16.43 28.65
C GLN A 166 -29.56 -17.41 27.62
N LYS A 167 -30.83 -17.25 27.21
CA LYS A 167 -31.48 -18.10 26.21
C LYS A 167 -30.88 -17.90 24.82
N CYS A 168 -30.50 -16.68 24.46
CA CYS A 168 -29.75 -16.40 23.23
C CYS A 168 -28.35 -17.03 23.26
N ARG A 169 -27.68 -16.97 24.41
CA ARG A 169 -26.36 -17.59 24.62
C ARG A 169 -26.43 -19.11 24.46
N ASP A 170 -27.47 -19.73 25.02
CA ASP A 170 -27.71 -21.17 24.90
C ASP A 170 -28.05 -21.57 23.46
N LEU A 171 -28.82 -20.76 22.71
CA LEU A 171 -29.12 -20.99 21.29
C LEU A 171 -27.88 -20.88 20.39
N ILE A 172 -27.00 -19.91 20.64
CA ILE A 172 -25.74 -19.76 19.90
C ILE A 172 -24.85 -20.98 20.13
N ASN A 173 -24.75 -21.44 21.38
CA ASN A 173 -24.00 -22.63 21.74
C ASN A 173 -24.63 -23.92 21.16
N LEU A 174 -25.96 -24.04 21.16
CA LEU A 174 -26.70 -25.20 20.64
C LEU A 174 -26.64 -25.29 19.11
N ALA A 175 -26.64 -24.15 18.42
CA ALA A 175 -26.48 -24.07 16.97
C ALA A 175 -25.05 -24.40 16.51
N GLY A 176 -24.13 -24.66 17.44
CA GLY A 176 -22.73 -24.97 17.15
C GLY A 176 -22.03 -23.82 16.42
N ILE A 177 -22.53 -22.59 16.56
CA ILE A 177 -21.94 -21.41 15.92
C ILE A 177 -20.65 -21.12 16.70
N PRO A 178 -19.47 -21.26 16.09
CA PRO A 178 -18.21 -21.07 16.80
C PRO A 178 -18.14 -19.63 17.30
N THR A 179 -18.00 -19.47 18.62
CA THR A 179 -17.62 -18.19 19.20
C THR A 179 -16.30 -17.77 18.58
N PHE A 180 -16.34 -16.57 18.00
CA PHE A 180 -15.36 -16.05 17.08
C PHE A 180 -13.93 -16.17 17.63
N THR A 181 -13.14 -17.04 17.02
CA THR A 181 -11.67 -17.04 17.11
C THR A 181 -11.16 -16.70 15.72
N MET A 182 -10.49 -15.57 15.58
CA MET A 182 -9.96 -15.08 14.31
C MET A 182 -8.98 -16.10 13.70
N PRO A 183 -9.25 -16.69 12.52
CA PRO A 183 -8.24 -17.43 11.80
C PRO A 183 -7.34 -16.47 11.02
N GLY A 184 -6.06 -16.85 10.88
CA GLY A 184 -5.05 -16.11 10.14
C GLY A 184 -5.49 -15.76 8.70
N SER A 185 -4.87 -14.71 8.16
CA SER A 185 -5.27 -13.95 6.97
C SER A 185 -5.60 -14.78 5.71
N THR A 186 -5.01 -15.96 5.55
CA THR A 186 -5.18 -16.81 4.35
C THR A 186 -6.52 -17.56 4.27
N THR A 187 -7.25 -17.74 5.38
CA THR A 187 -8.56 -18.44 5.36
C THR A 187 -9.74 -17.50 5.07
N ARG A 188 -9.52 -16.17 5.13
CA ARG A 188 -10.58 -15.15 5.01
C ARG A 188 -11.07 -14.99 3.56
N CYS A 189 -10.16 -15.01 2.59
CA CYS A 189 -10.50 -14.95 1.16
C CYS A 189 -11.24 -16.21 0.69
N ALA A 190 -10.84 -17.40 1.17
CA ALA A 190 -11.49 -18.65 0.82
C ALA A 190 -12.95 -18.71 1.31
N ARG A 191 -13.23 -18.20 2.53
CA ARG A 191 -14.58 -18.20 3.10
C ARG A 191 -15.50 -17.12 2.55
N LYS A 192 -14.99 -15.93 2.20
CA LYS A 192 -15.79 -14.86 1.57
C LYS A 192 -16.30 -15.27 0.19
N SER A 193 -15.46 -15.96 -0.59
CA SER A 193 -15.88 -16.56 -1.86
C SER A 193 -16.94 -17.65 -1.69
N SER A 194 -16.83 -18.52 -0.66
CA SER A 194 -17.86 -19.52 -0.37
C SER A 194 -19.18 -18.92 0.13
N LEU A 195 -19.14 -17.83 0.91
CA LEU A 195 -20.35 -17.13 1.36
C LEU A 195 -21.05 -16.43 0.20
N ASN A 196 -20.29 -15.73 -0.67
CA ASN A 196 -20.85 -15.08 -1.86
C ASN A 196 -21.43 -16.11 -2.85
N ALA A 197 -20.78 -17.26 -3.03
CA ALA A 197 -21.32 -18.34 -3.87
C ALA A 197 -22.60 -18.94 -3.30
N THR A 198 -22.72 -19.05 -1.97
CA THR A 198 -23.95 -19.52 -1.31
C THR A 198 -25.06 -18.48 -1.41
N TRP A 199 -24.72 -17.19 -1.30
CA TRP A 199 -25.65 -16.07 -1.44
C TRP A 199 -26.22 -15.96 -2.86
N GLN A 200 -25.39 -16.09 -3.89
CA GLN A 200 -25.86 -16.11 -5.28
C GLN A 200 -26.82 -17.28 -5.57
N LYS A 201 -26.57 -18.46 -4.98
CA LYS A 201 -27.50 -19.60 -5.11
C LYS A 201 -28.85 -19.31 -4.45
N TYR A 202 -28.84 -18.62 -3.31
CA TYR A 202 -30.06 -18.19 -2.64
C TYR A 202 -30.83 -17.14 -3.46
N GLU A 203 -30.15 -16.14 -4.03
CA GLU A 203 -30.78 -15.13 -4.90
C GLU A 203 -31.40 -15.73 -6.16
N GLN A 204 -30.75 -16.71 -6.78
CA GLN A 204 -31.30 -17.43 -7.94
C GLN A 204 -32.51 -18.29 -7.57
N ALA A 205 -32.53 -18.86 -6.37
CA ALA A 205 -33.67 -19.62 -5.86
C ALA A 205 -34.84 -18.73 -5.40
N ALA A 206 -34.55 -17.48 -5.02
CA ALA A 206 -35.51 -16.50 -4.53
C ALA A 206 -36.18 -15.66 -5.64
N GLN A 207 -35.73 -15.77 -6.89
CA GLN A 207 -36.42 -15.16 -8.03
C GLN A 207 -37.76 -15.89 -8.30
N PRO A 208 -38.91 -15.19 -8.31
CA PRO A 208 -40.19 -15.82 -8.50
C PRO A 208 -40.25 -16.47 -9.89
N ARG A 209 -40.57 -17.78 -9.94
CA ARG A 209 -40.91 -18.47 -11.19
C ARG A 209 -42.00 -17.67 -11.86
N ALA A 210 -41.70 -17.10 -13.03
CA ALA A 210 -42.70 -16.50 -13.89
C ALA A 210 -43.83 -17.51 -14.08
N VAL A 211 -45.01 -17.16 -13.56
CA VAL A 211 -46.22 -17.96 -13.68
C VAL A 211 -46.58 -17.93 -15.15
N ALA A 212 -46.34 -19.04 -15.85
CA ALA A 212 -46.90 -19.27 -17.17
C ALA A 212 -48.42 -19.47 -17.00
N GLY A 213 -49.16 -18.41 -17.31
CA GLY A 213 -50.61 -18.38 -17.47
C GLY A 213 -50.93 -17.53 -18.68
#